data_AF-A0AA85JNF8-F1
#
_entry.id   AF-A0AA85JNF8-F1
#
_cell.length_a   1.000
_cell.length_b   1.000
_cell.length_c   1.000
_cell.angle_alpha   90.00
_cell.angle_beta   90.00
_cell.angle_gamma   90.00
#
_symmetry.space_group_name_H-M   'P 1'
#
loop_
_entity.id
_entity.type
_entity.pdbx_description
1 polymer ?
#
loop_
_entity_poly.entity_id
_entity_poly.type
_entity_poly.pdbx_seq_one_letter_code
_entity_poly.pdbx_strand_id
1 'polypeptide(L)'
;MVDETPNNLRFRPTESEQFQKSSERQPNKSPSLIKSFYELGRFGKPIGFSVNWGAMLAYAAIVGYINPSITFPLYLAGVNWTMIYDTIYAHQDVNDDILIGVKSTAVLFGEKTKSYLAIFHTGMTVCFLIAGINAQAGWIYYLGTLCTMLHIANMIREVDLKNPASCSQTFETTRTSGLLFFLTIVLDNMYT
;
A
#
# COMPACT_ATOMS: atom_id res chain seq x y z
N MET A 1 27.85 -48.96 -46.00
CA MET A 1 28.06 -48.29 -44.70
C MET A 1 28.20 -46.81 -44.97
N VAL A 2 27.13 -46.05 -44.78
CA VAL A 2 27.20 -44.59 -44.71
C VAL A 2 26.68 -44.23 -43.32
N ASP A 3 27.51 -43.46 -42.63
CA ASP A 3 27.52 -43.16 -41.21
C ASP A 3 26.31 -42.33 -40.77
N GLU A 4 25.57 -42.79 -39.75
CA GLU A 4 24.58 -41.99 -39.02
C GLU A 4 25.27 -41.39 -37.78
N THR A 5 25.58 -40.10 -37.81
CA THR A 5 25.86 -39.34 -36.58
C THR A 5 24.69 -38.41 -36.27
N PRO A 6 24.01 -38.54 -35.11
CA PRO A 6 22.96 -37.61 -34.72
C PRO A 6 23.57 -36.39 -33.99
N ASN A 7 22.71 -35.40 -33.79
CA ASN A 7 22.72 -34.49 -32.64
C ASN A 7 23.39 -33.12 -32.84
N ASN A 8 22.55 -32.09 -33.03
CA ASN A 8 22.82 -30.71 -32.62
C ASN A 8 21.48 -29.97 -32.41
N LEU A 9 20.62 -30.50 -31.54
CA LEU A 9 19.55 -29.69 -30.94
C LEU A 9 20.18 -28.79 -29.88
N ARG A 10 20.58 -27.58 -30.28
CA ARG A 10 20.90 -26.53 -29.31
C ARG A 10 19.63 -26.20 -28.54
N PHE A 11 19.51 -26.71 -27.32
CA PHE A 11 18.45 -26.32 -26.40
C PHE A 11 18.48 -24.79 -26.24
N ARG A 12 17.35 -24.14 -26.55
CA ARG A 12 17.15 -22.72 -26.24
C ARG A 12 17.24 -22.60 -24.71
N PRO A 13 18.05 -21.67 -24.17
CA PRO A 13 18.07 -21.42 -22.74
C PRO A 13 16.65 -21.08 -22.28
N THR A 14 16.23 -21.68 -21.18
CA THR A 14 14.93 -21.42 -20.56
C THR A 14 14.86 -19.97 -20.08
N GLU A 15 13.65 -19.40 -19.94
CA GLU A 15 13.49 -18.00 -19.51
C GLU A 15 14.16 -17.72 -18.15
N SER A 16 14.17 -18.71 -17.25
CA SER A 16 14.87 -18.65 -15.97
C SER A 16 16.39 -18.53 -16.14
N GLU A 17 16.99 -19.29 -17.07
CA GLU A 17 18.43 -19.19 -17.37
C GLU A 17 18.79 -17.86 -18.06
N GLN A 18 17.90 -17.32 -18.88
CA GLN A 18 18.10 -16.00 -19.52
C GLN A 18 17.97 -14.86 -18.51
N PHE A 19 17.04 -14.97 -17.56
CA PHE A 19 16.85 -14.01 -16.47
C PHE A 19 18.03 -14.04 -15.49
N GLN A 20 18.54 -15.22 -15.16
CA GLN A 20 19.70 -15.37 -14.28
C GLN A 20 20.99 -14.82 -14.94
N LYS A 21 21.15 -15.05 -16.24
CA LYS A 21 22.28 -14.51 -17.02
C LYS A 21 22.17 -13.01 -17.31
N SER A 22 20.98 -12.41 -17.17
CA SER A 22 20.79 -10.95 -17.27
C SER A 22 20.97 -10.26 -15.91
N SER A 23 20.67 -10.94 -14.80
CA SER A 23 20.93 -10.44 -13.44
C SER A 23 22.43 -10.48 -13.08
N GLU A 24 23.17 -11.49 -13.54
CA GLU A 24 24.63 -11.60 -13.37
C GLU A 24 25.43 -10.57 -14.20
N ARG A 25 24.83 -10.01 -15.25
CA ARG A 25 25.51 -9.12 -16.20
C ARG A 25 25.53 -7.65 -15.78
N GLN A 26 24.92 -7.29 -14.65
CA GLN A 26 24.97 -5.94 -14.12
C GLN A 26 26.29 -5.74 -13.35
N PRO A 27 27.28 -5.01 -13.90
CA PRO A 27 28.52 -4.75 -13.17
C PRO A 27 28.18 -3.95 -11.90
N ASN A 28 28.65 -4.45 -10.76
CA ASN A 28 28.56 -3.84 -9.44
C ASN A 28 29.31 -2.49 -9.40
N LYS A 29 28.78 -1.46 -10.05
CA LYS A 29 29.25 -0.07 -10.03
C LYS A 29 28.08 0.93 -10.07
N SER A 30 26.97 0.61 -9.41
CA SER A 30 25.95 1.60 -9.13
C SER A 30 26.42 2.49 -7.97
N PRO A 31 26.45 3.84 -8.11
CA PRO A 31 26.78 4.76 -7.02
C PRO A 31 25.95 4.43 -5.76
N SER A 32 26.55 4.52 -4.57
CA SER A 32 25.88 4.18 -3.30
C SER A 32 24.51 4.84 -3.16
N LEU A 33 24.34 6.05 -3.70
CA LEU A 33 23.08 6.78 -3.76
C LEU A 33 22.00 6.12 -4.64
N ILE A 34 22.34 5.59 -5.82
CA ILE A 34 21.35 4.90 -6.67
C ILE A 34 20.94 3.59 -6.02
N LYS A 35 21.88 2.88 -5.39
CA LYS A 35 21.59 1.69 -4.59
C LYS A 35 20.72 2.03 -3.38
N SER A 36 21.00 3.14 -2.68
CA SER A 36 20.17 3.65 -1.59
C SER A 36 18.80 4.11 -2.07
N PHE A 37 18.67 4.74 -3.25
CA PHE A 37 17.37 5.12 -3.83
C PHE A 37 16.56 3.90 -4.28
N TYR A 38 17.20 2.87 -4.85
CA TYR A 38 16.55 1.60 -5.17
C TYR A 38 16.14 0.84 -3.91
N GLU A 39 16.99 0.77 -2.89
CA GLU A 39 16.62 0.19 -1.59
C GLU A 39 15.52 1.04 -0.92
N LEU A 40 15.57 2.37 -1.01
CA LEU A 40 14.53 3.26 -0.48
C LEU A 40 13.21 3.12 -1.26
N GLY A 41 13.23 2.86 -2.57
CA GLY A 41 12.05 2.51 -3.36
C GLY A 41 11.55 1.08 -3.12
N ARG A 42 12.45 0.19 -2.67
CA ARG A 42 12.14 -1.18 -2.22
C ARG A 42 11.50 -1.19 -0.82
N PHE A 43 11.78 -0.20 0.02
CA PHE A 43 11.19 -0.05 1.37
C PHE A 43 10.04 0.96 1.43
N GLY A 44 10.13 2.02 0.65
CA GLY A 44 9.18 3.13 0.62
C GLY A 44 8.21 2.92 -0.51
N LYS A 45 7.02 2.40 -0.18
CA LYS A 45 5.86 2.27 -1.07
C LYS A 45 5.57 3.63 -1.75
N PRO A 46 6.10 3.91 -2.96
CA PRO A 46 6.03 5.25 -3.55
C PRO A 46 4.59 5.56 -3.95
N ILE A 47 3.78 4.51 -4.13
CA ILE A 47 2.37 4.59 -4.51
C ILE A 47 1.53 5.31 -3.47
N GLY A 48 1.79 5.11 -2.17
CA GLY A 48 1.09 5.83 -1.12
C GLY A 48 1.34 7.33 -1.19
N PHE A 49 2.59 7.75 -1.38
CA PHE A 49 2.90 9.17 -1.49
C PHE A 49 2.40 9.79 -2.80
N SER A 50 2.51 9.05 -3.90
CA SER A 50 2.21 9.52 -5.25
C SER A 50 0.72 9.53 -5.58
N VAL A 51 -0.09 8.65 -4.98
CA VAL A 51 -1.55 8.63 -5.24
C VAL A 51 -2.28 9.63 -4.35
N ASN A 52 -1.87 9.76 -3.08
CA ASN A 52 -2.62 10.56 -2.11
C ASN A 52 -2.51 12.08 -2.34
N TRP A 53 -1.56 12.57 -3.15
CA TRP A 53 -1.46 13.99 -3.50
C TRP A 53 -2.73 14.52 -4.20
N GLY A 54 -3.51 13.63 -4.83
CA GLY A 54 -4.77 13.97 -5.47
C GLY A 54 -5.79 14.62 -4.53
N ALA A 55 -5.75 14.31 -3.23
CA ALA A 55 -6.60 14.96 -2.23
C ALA A 55 -6.30 16.46 -2.11
N MET A 56 -5.02 16.83 -2.16
CA MET A 56 -4.59 18.23 -2.11
C MET A 56 -4.97 18.98 -3.38
N LEU A 57 -4.82 18.33 -4.54
CA LEU A 57 -5.23 18.89 -5.82
C LEU A 57 -6.73 19.11 -5.90
N ALA A 58 -7.53 18.14 -5.47
CA ALA A 58 -8.98 18.25 -5.45
C ALA A 58 -9.45 19.41 -4.56
N TYR A 59 -8.83 19.57 -3.38
CA TYR A 59 -9.09 20.71 -2.50
C TYR A 59 -8.75 22.04 -3.19
N ALA A 60 -7.55 22.14 -3.77
CA ALA A 60 -7.11 23.36 -4.46
C ALA A 60 -7.99 23.73 -5.66
N ALA A 61 -8.50 22.72 -6.39
CA ALA A 61 -9.37 22.92 -7.54
C ALA A 61 -10.72 23.56 -7.16
N ILE A 62 -11.24 23.26 -5.96
CA ILE A 62 -12.52 23.78 -5.47
C ILE A 62 -12.33 25.11 -4.75
N VAL A 63 -11.33 25.20 -3.86
CA VAL A 63 -11.13 26.34 -2.95
C VAL A 63 -10.25 27.44 -3.57
N GLY A 64 -9.46 27.12 -4.60
CA GLY A 64 -8.56 28.05 -5.29
C GLY A 64 -7.18 28.20 -4.63
N TYR A 65 -6.94 27.58 -3.49
CA TYR A 65 -5.63 27.51 -2.81
C TYR A 65 -5.53 26.25 -1.95
N ILE A 66 -4.31 25.94 -1.48
CA ILE A 66 -4.07 24.83 -0.56
C ILE A 66 -4.06 25.37 0.87
N ASN A 67 -4.93 24.84 1.73
CA ASN A 67 -4.87 25.07 3.18
C ASN A 67 -4.13 23.91 3.85
N PRO A 68 -2.84 24.08 4.25
CA PRO A 68 -2.03 22.98 4.75
C PRO A 68 -2.62 22.34 6.02
N SER A 69 -3.31 23.11 6.85
CA SER A 69 -3.93 22.62 8.09
C SER A 69 -5.01 21.58 7.85
N ILE A 70 -5.67 21.61 6.69
CA ILE A 70 -6.70 20.62 6.30
C ILE A 70 -6.09 19.56 5.40
N THR A 71 -5.33 19.99 4.38
CA THR A 71 -4.89 19.10 3.30
C THR A 71 -3.75 18.18 3.71
N PHE A 72 -2.83 18.61 4.60
CA PHE A 72 -1.73 17.74 5.04
C PHE A 72 -2.20 16.60 5.94
N PRO A 73 -3.04 16.82 6.96
CA PRO A 73 -3.63 15.71 7.71
C PRO A 73 -4.41 14.77 6.79
N LEU A 74 -5.22 15.29 5.86
CA LEU A 74 -5.96 14.44 4.92
C LEU A 74 -5.02 13.60 4.02
N TYR A 75 -3.93 14.19 3.53
CA TYR A 75 -2.89 13.50 2.78
C TYR A 75 -2.24 12.38 3.61
N LEU A 76 -1.83 12.68 4.85
CA LEU A 76 -1.23 11.70 5.75
C LEU A 76 -2.20 10.58 6.13
N ALA A 77 -3.49 10.88 6.28
CA ALA A 77 -4.51 9.87 6.49
C ALA A 77 -4.56 8.89 5.30
N GLY A 78 -4.53 9.42 4.07
CA GLY A 78 -4.43 8.61 2.85
C GLY A 78 -3.16 7.77 2.79
N VAL A 79 -2.00 8.31 3.18
CA VAL A 79 -0.74 7.55 3.23
C VAL A 79 -0.84 6.40 4.24
N ASN A 80 -1.36 6.65 5.44
CA ASN A 80 -1.56 5.60 6.44
C ASN A 80 -2.54 4.52 5.94
N TRP A 81 -3.62 4.93 5.28
CA TRP A 81 -4.56 4.03 4.64
C TRP A 81 -3.88 3.13 3.57
N THR A 82 -3.03 3.72 2.71
CA THR A 82 -2.22 2.95 1.76
C THR A 82 -1.28 1.97 2.44
N MET A 83 -0.64 2.38 3.52
CA MET A 83 0.20 1.48 4.30
C MET A 83 -0.58 0.29 4.86
N ILE A 84 -1.85 0.47 5.25
CA ILE A 84 -2.71 -0.62 5.74
C ILE A 84 -2.98 -1.63 4.62
N TYR A 85 -3.64 -1.20 3.53
CA TYR A 85 -4.08 -2.14 2.50
C TYR A 85 -2.91 -2.76 1.73
N ASP A 86 -1.84 -2.01 1.44
CA ASP A 86 -0.66 -2.54 0.74
C ASP A 86 0.07 -3.58 1.61
N THR A 87 0.05 -3.40 2.94
CA THR A 87 0.70 -4.37 3.83
C THR A 87 -0.10 -5.66 3.90
N ILE A 88 -1.43 -5.58 3.94
CA ILE A 88 -2.31 -6.76 3.87
C ILE A 88 -2.15 -7.46 2.52
N TYR A 89 -2.09 -6.69 1.43
CA TYR A 89 -1.89 -7.23 0.09
C TYR A 89 -0.53 -7.95 -0.04
N ALA A 90 0.55 -7.39 0.51
CA ALA A 90 1.87 -8.01 0.50
C ALA A 90 1.95 -9.37 1.23
N HIS A 91 0.99 -9.69 2.11
CA HIS A 91 0.92 -11.01 2.76
C HIS A 91 0.37 -12.12 1.84
N GLN A 92 -0.15 -11.79 0.64
CA GLN A 92 -0.57 -12.79 -0.34
C GLN A 92 0.61 -13.56 -0.94
N ASP A 93 1.72 -12.86 -1.18
CA ASP A 93 2.91 -13.40 -1.86
C ASP A 93 4.11 -13.59 -0.92
N VAL A 94 3.89 -13.50 0.41
CA VAL A 94 4.99 -13.47 1.40
C VAL A 94 5.89 -14.71 1.36
N ASN A 95 5.34 -15.89 1.07
CA ASN A 95 6.11 -17.13 0.99
C ASN A 95 7.02 -17.14 -0.26
N ASP A 96 6.51 -16.64 -1.38
CA ASP A 96 7.26 -16.52 -2.62
C ASP A 96 8.35 -15.45 -2.47
N ASP A 97 8.01 -14.31 -1.86
CA ASP A 97 8.96 -13.23 -1.54
C ASP A 97 10.15 -13.73 -0.70
N ILE A 98 9.88 -14.58 0.31
CA ILE A 98 10.93 -15.19 1.14
C ILE A 98 11.81 -16.10 0.28
N LEU A 99 11.22 -16.93 -0.58
CA LEU A 99 11.94 -17.88 -1.43
C LEU A 99 12.89 -17.17 -2.41
N ILE A 100 12.46 -16.05 -2.98
CA ILE A 100 13.25 -15.26 -3.95
C ILE A 100 14.10 -14.16 -3.30
N GLY A 101 14.04 -14.00 -1.97
CA GLY A 101 14.83 -13.01 -1.21
C GLY A 101 14.37 -11.55 -1.39
N VAL A 102 13.11 -11.33 -1.74
CA VAL A 102 12.48 -10.00 -1.79
C VAL A 102 12.21 -9.51 -0.37
N LYS A 103 12.44 -8.21 -0.13
CA LYS A 103 12.24 -7.57 1.19
C LYS A 103 10.93 -6.80 1.20
N SER A 104 9.80 -7.48 1.05
CA SER A 104 8.49 -6.83 1.09
C SER A 104 8.12 -6.39 2.50
N THR A 105 7.10 -5.54 2.65
CA THR A 105 6.62 -5.10 3.98
C THR A 105 6.09 -6.25 4.82
N ALA A 106 5.53 -7.28 4.18
CA ALA A 106 5.09 -8.49 4.88
C ALA A 106 6.27 -9.24 5.49
N VAL A 107 7.38 -9.37 4.76
CA VAL A 107 8.63 -9.96 5.26
C VAL A 107 9.27 -9.07 6.35
N LEU A 108 9.28 -7.74 6.17
CA LEU A 108 9.88 -6.80 7.12
C LEU A 108 9.14 -6.78 8.47
N PHE A 109 7.81 -6.76 8.44
CA PHE A 109 7.00 -6.68 9.66
C PHE A 109 6.77 -8.06 10.29
N GLY A 110 6.75 -9.12 9.48
CA GLY A 110 6.59 -10.50 9.93
C GLY A 110 5.40 -10.66 10.88
N GLU A 111 5.64 -11.29 12.03
CA GLU A 111 4.62 -11.54 13.05
C GLU A 111 4.08 -10.25 13.71
N LYS A 112 4.84 -9.14 13.65
CA LYS A 112 4.43 -7.84 14.22
C LYS A 112 3.55 -7.04 13.28
N THR A 113 3.18 -7.58 12.12
CA THR A 113 2.37 -6.87 11.12
C THR A 113 1.11 -6.26 11.71
N LYS A 114 0.34 -7.00 12.53
CA LYS A 114 -0.89 -6.47 13.14
C LYS A 114 -0.63 -5.25 14.03
N SER A 115 0.51 -5.19 14.73
CA SER A 115 0.90 -4.02 15.53
C SER A 115 1.20 -2.80 14.66
N TYR A 116 1.90 -2.97 13.54
CA TYR A 116 2.14 -1.88 12.59
C TYR A 116 0.85 -1.41 11.92
N LEU A 117 -0.05 -2.32 11.54
CA LEU A 117 -1.38 -1.97 11.03
C LEU A 117 -2.17 -1.14 12.04
N ALA A 118 -2.11 -1.48 13.33
CA ALA A 118 -2.74 -0.69 14.39
C ALA A 118 -2.14 0.72 14.54
N ILE A 119 -0.81 0.87 14.37
CA ILE A 119 -0.14 2.18 14.38
C ILE A 119 -0.63 3.03 13.20
N PHE A 120 -0.64 2.48 11.98
CA PHE A 120 -1.13 3.19 10.80
C PHE A 120 -2.61 3.55 10.94
N HIS A 121 -3.43 2.64 11.46
CA HIS A 121 -4.86 2.89 11.73
C HIS A 121 -5.07 4.02 12.74
N THR A 122 -4.27 4.05 13.81
CA THR A 122 -4.32 5.13 14.81
C THR A 122 -3.88 6.46 14.19
N GLY A 123 -2.77 6.46 13.43
CA GLY A 123 -2.27 7.65 12.72
C GLY A 123 -3.29 8.20 11.73
N MET A 124 -3.94 7.32 10.97
CA MET A 124 -5.03 7.67 10.05
C MET A 124 -6.21 8.30 10.81
N THR A 125 -6.64 7.69 11.92
CA THR A 125 -7.74 8.19 12.75
C THR A 125 -7.44 9.61 13.24
N VAL A 126 -6.26 9.84 13.82
CA VAL A 126 -5.84 11.16 14.31
C VAL A 126 -5.81 12.18 13.17
N CYS A 127 -5.29 11.81 12.01
CA CYS A 127 -5.22 12.69 10.86
C CYS A 127 -6.61 13.10 10.33
N PHE A 128 -7.56 12.17 10.28
CA PHE A 128 -8.95 12.51 9.92
C PHE A 128 -9.59 13.45 10.95
N LEU A 129 -9.41 13.20 12.25
CA LEU A 129 -9.94 14.10 13.29
C LEU A 129 -9.38 15.52 13.17
N ILE A 130 -8.06 15.66 12.96
CA ILE A 130 -7.43 16.97 12.76
C ILE A 130 -7.97 17.66 11.50
N ALA A 131 -8.11 16.92 10.39
CA ALA A 131 -8.67 17.46 9.15
C ALA A 131 -10.10 17.97 9.36
N GLY A 132 -10.95 17.18 10.03
CA GLY A 132 -12.34 17.54 10.33
C GLY A 132 -12.45 18.76 11.24
N ILE A 133 -11.64 18.85 12.29
CA ILE A 133 -11.60 20.01 13.19
C ILE A 133 -11.21 21.27 12.41
N ASN A 134 -10.14 21.20 11.61
CA ASN A 134 -9.67 22.35 10.85
C ASN A 134 -10.61 22.75 9.70
N ALA A 135 -11.39 21.79 9.18
CA ALA A 135 -12.43 22.04 8.19
C ALA A 135 -13.77 22.47 8.81
N GLN A 136 -13.88 22.55 10.15
CA GLN A 136 -15.12 22.82 10.87
C GLN A 136 -16.26 21.86 10.49
N ALA A 137 -15.92 20.57 10.32
CA ALA A 137 -16.87 19.53 9.94
C ALA A 137 -17.98 19.34 10.99
N GLY A 138 -19.15 18.89 10.53
CA GLY A 138 -20.31 18.65 11.36
C GLY A 138 -20.22 17.38 12.21
N TRP A 139 -21.24 17.16 13.04
CA TRP A 139 -21.27 15.99 13.94
C TRP A 139 -21.43 14.66 13.17
N ILE A 140 -22.01 14.68 11.98
CA ILE A 140 -22.18 13.51 11.11
C ILE A 140 -20.81 13.00 10.65
N TYR A 141 -19.89 13.90 10.32
CA TYR A 141 -18.51 13.56 9.98
C TYR A 141 -17.84 12.74 11.10
N TYR A 142 -17.92 13.20 12.35
CA TYR A 142 -17.28 12.51 13.47
C TYR A 142 -17.90 11.15 13.76
N LEU A 143 -19.24 11.05 13.69
CA LEU A 143 -19.94 9.80 13.89
C LEU A 143 -19.62 8.78 12.78
N GLY A 144 -19.67 9.20 11.52
CA GLY A 144 -19.33 8.34 10.39
C GLY A 144 -17.85 7.97 10.35
N THR A 145 -16.95 8.87 10.77
CA THR A 145 -15.53 8.58 10.96
C THR A 145 -15.35 7.50 12.02
N LEU A 146 -16.02 7.60 13.17
CA LEU A 146 -15.98 6.57 14.22
C LEU A 146 -16.45 5.21 13.68
N CYS A 147 -17.60 5.17 12.99
CA CYS A 147 -18.11 3.94 12.37
C CYS A 147 -17.11 3.33 11.37
N THR A 148 -16.48 4.17 10.54
CA THR A 148 -15.45 3.75 9.59
C THR A 148 -14.23 3.18 10.30
N MET A 149 -13.74 3.86 11.34
CA MET A 149 -12.55 3.42 12.07
C MET A 149 -12.80 2.10 12.81
N LEU A 150 -14.00 1.89 13.36
CA LEU A 150 -14.40 0.61 13.97
C LEU A 150 -14.47 -0.51 12.93
N HIS A 151 -15.02 -0.24 11.75
CA HIS A 151 -15.06 -1.23 10.66
C HIS A 151 -13.65 -1.65 10.22
N ILE A 152 -12.74 -0.71 10.04
CA ILE A 152 -11.34 -1.01 9.67
C ILE A 152 -10.62 -1.74 10.82
N ALA A 153 -10.85 -1.35 12.08
CA ALA A 153 -10.25 -2.03 13.22
C ALA A 153 -10.69 -3.50 13.32
N ASN A 154 -11.97 -3.78 13.10
CA ASN A 154 -12.49 -5.15 13.04
C ASN A 154 -11.86 -5.94 11.87
N MET A 155 -11.77 -5.32 10.70
CA MET A 155 -11.09 -5.89 9.54
C MET A 155 -9.62 -6.26 9.83
N ILE A 156 -8.84 -5.36 10.43
CA ILE A 156 -7.44 -5.62 10.83
C ILE A 156 -7.34 -6.73 11.88
N ARG A 157 -8.32 -6.82 12.78
CA ARG A 157 -8.36 -7.86 13.80
C ARG A 157 -8.63 -9.25 13.19
N GLU A 158 -9.58 -9.32 12.26
CA GLU A 158 -10.09 -10.58 11.68
C GLU A 158 -9.22 -11.15 10.57
N VAL A 159 -8.46 -10.32 9.84
CA VAL A 159 -7.60 -10.82 8.76
C VAL A 159 -6.60 -11.86 9.27
N ASP A 160 -6.56 -13.00 8.59
CA ASP A 160 -5.55 -14.02 8.77
C ASP A 160 -4.41 -13.80 7.79
N LEU A 161 -3.32 -13.21 8.28
CA LEU A 161 -2.15 -12.85 7.47
C LEU A 161 -1.39 -14.08 6.94
N LYS A 162 -1.68 -15.29 7.45
CA LYS A 162 -1.07 -16.53 6.94
C LYS A 162 -1.87 -17.14 5.79
N ASN A 163 -3.08 -16.64 5.55
CA ASN A 163 -3.98 -17.14 4.53
C ASN A 163 -4.13 -16.10 3.39
N PRO A 164 -3.53 -16.35 2.21
CA PRO A 164 -3.63 -15.43 1.07
C PRO A 164 -5.07 -15.11 0.65
N ALA A 165 -5.99 -16.08 0.76
CA ALA A 165 -7.40 -15.84 0.44
C ALA A 165 -8.07 -14.89 1.43
N SER A 166 -7.75 -15.00 2.73
CA SER A 166 -8.20 -14.04 3.74
C SER A 166 -7.64 -12.64 3.48
N CYS A 167 -6.36 -12.54 3.09
CA CYS A 167 -5.73 -11.27 2.71
C CYS A 167 -6.39 -10.64 1.47
N SER A 168 -6.74 -11.44 0.45
CA SER A 168 -7.45 -10.95 -0.74
C SER A 168 -8.85 -10.43 -0.42
N GLN A 169 -9.65 -11.19 0.33
CA GLN A 169 -10.99 -10.76 0.74
C GLN A 169 -10.94 -9.49 1.61
N THR A 170 -9.95 -9.41 2.50
CA THR A 170 -9.71 -8.23 3.32
C THR A 170 -9.33 -7.03 2.46
N PHE A 171 -8.45 -7.21 1.48
CA PHE A 171 -8.09 -6.17 0.52
C PHE A 171 -9.30 -5.67 -0.26
N GLU A 172 -10.18 -6.54 -0.75
CA GLU A 172 -11.43 -6.13 -1.40
C GLU A 172 -12.35 -5.35 -0.47
N THR A 173 -12.39 -5.72 0.82
CA THR A 173 -13.18 -5.03 1.85
C THR A 173 -12.71 -3.59 2.09
N THR A 174 -11.44 -3.27 1.81
CA THR A 174 -10.93 -1.89 1.92
C THR A 174 -11.67 -0.93 0.99
N ARG A 175 -12.17 -1.40 -0.17
CA ARG A 175 -13.03 -0.61 -1.05
C ARG A 175 -14.30 -0.14 -0.33
N THR A 176 -14.94 -1.03 0.42
CA THR A 176 -16.16 -0.74 1.19
C THR A 176 -15.87 0.25 2.31
N SER A 177 -14.73 0.09 3.01
CA SER A 177 -14.26 1.03 4.02
C SER A 177 -14.05 2.45 3.43
N GLY A 178 -13.49 2.55 2.22
CA GLY A 178 -13.33 3.85 1.52
C GLY A 178 -14.67 4.47 1.12
N LEU A 179 -15.61 3.65 0.64
CA LEU A 179 -16.96 4.09 0.30
C LEU A 179 -17.72 4.60 1.54
N LEU A 180 -17.57 3.92 2.68
CA LEU A 180 -18.20 4.31 3.95
C LEU A 180 -17.73 5.70 4.41
N PHE A 181 -16.43 5.96 4.31
CA PHE A 181 -15.86 7.27 4.64
C PHE A 181 -16.29 8.36 3.64
N PHE A 182 -16.31 8.04 2.35
CA PHE A 182 -16.80 8.96 1.33
C PHE A 182 -18.26 9.37 1.57
N LEU A 183 -19.14 8.40 1.86
CA LEU A 183 -20.54 8.66 2.19
C LEU A 183 -20.67 9.50 3.46
N THR A 184 -19.80 9.27 4.46
CA THR A 184 -19.76 10.11 5.67
C THR A 184 -19.53 11.59 5.31
N ILE A 185 -18.55 11.88 4.44
CA ILE A 185 -18.26 13.26 4.02
C ILE A 185 -19.43 13.85 3.24
N VAL A 186 -20.00 13.11 2.29
CA VAL A 186 -21.14 13.58 1.48
C VAL A 186 -22.34 13.90 2.37
N LEU A 187 -22.68 13.02 3.31
CA LEU A 187 -23.79 13.23 4.23
C LEU A 187 -23.55 14.43 5.13
N ASP A 188 -22.35 14.60 5.68
CA ASP A 188 -22.04 15.76 6.52
C ASP A 188 -22.23 17.08 5.77
N ASN A 189 -21.77 17.16 4.51
CA ASN A 189 -21.93 18.34 3.64
C ASN A 189 -23.39 18.60 3.20
N MET A 190 -24.27 17.60 3.27
CA MET A 190 -25.69 17.79 2.94
C MET A 190 -26.52 18.37 4.10
N TYR A 191 -26.07 18.18 5.34
CA TYR A 191 -26.85 18.47 6.55
C TYR A 191 -26.19 19.49 7.49
N THR A 192 -25.00 20.00 7.14
CA THR A 192 -24.24 21.03 7.87
C THR A 192 -23.97 22.21 6.94
#